data_AF-A0A7J9HM72-F1
#
_entry.id   AF-A0A7J9HM72-F1
#
_cell.length_a   1.000
_cell.length_b   1.000
_cell.length_c   1.000
_cell.angle_alpha   90.00
_cell.angle_beta   90.00
_cell.angle_gamma   90.00
#
_symmetry.space_group_name_H-M   'P 1'
#
loop_
_entity.id
_entity.type
_entity.pdbx_description
1 polymer ?
#
loop_
_entity_poly.entity_id
_entity_poly.type
_entity_poly.pdbx_seq_one_letter_code
_entity_poly.pdbx_strand_id
1 'polypeptide(L)' 'MAFRLSSKLVDSTKESGDAIRKKEETHRMAEANKAFAHF' A
#
# COMPACT_ATOMS: atom_id res chain seq x y z
N MET A 1 -17.64 19.73 13.31
CA MET A 1 -16.86 19.73 12.05
C MET A 1 -15.36 19.50 12.26
N ALA A 2 -14.68 20.19 13.18
CA ALA A 2 -13.22 20.15 13.33
C ALA A 2 -12.62 18.75 13.58
N PHE A 3 -13.28 17.89 14.37
CA PHE A 3 -12.78 16.56 14.70
C PHE A 3 -12.71 15.60 13.51
N ARG A 4 -13.64 15.73 12.56
CA ARG A 4 -13.65 14.91 11.32
C ARG A 4 -12.56 15.36 10.35
N LEU A 5 -12.11 16.60 10.44
CA LEU A 5 -11.04 17.13 9.60
C LEU A 5 -9.67 16.75 10.16
N SER A 6 -9.49 16.83 11.49
CA SER A 6 -8.25 16.39 12.14
C SER A 6 -8.02 14.88 11.98
N SER A 7 -9.06 14.06 12.09
CA SER A 7 -8.93 12.61 11.85
C SER A 7 -8.50 12.32 10.41
N LYS A 8 -9.05 13.05 9.44
CA LYS A 8 -8.75 12.88 8.02
C LYS A 8 -7.33 13.33 7.66
N LEU A 9 -6.85 14.40 8.29
CA LEU A 9 -5.46 14.85 8.18
C LEU A 9 -4.49 13.82 8.80
N VAL A 10 -4.82 13.27 9.96
CA VAL A 10 -4.00 12.23 10.62
C VAL A 10 -4.03 10.90 9.86
N ASP A 11 -5.14 10.52 9.24
CA ASP A 11 -5.22 9.33 8.40
C ASP A 11 -4.47 9.53 7.07
N SER A 12 -4.53 10.72 6.47
CA SER A 12 -3.78 11.03 5.25
C SER A 12 -2.26 11.08 5.50
N THR A 13 -1.80 11.55 6.67
CA THR A 13 -0.36 11.47 7.00
C THR A 13 0.10 10.02 7.30
N LYS A 14 -0.83 9.14 7.67
CA LYS A 14 -0.58 7.70 7.84
C LYS A 14 -0.61 6.91 6.52
N GLU A 15 -0.82 7.54 5.36
CA GLU A 15 -0.69 6.94 4.01
C GLU A 15 0.70 6.37 3.70
N SER A 16 1.67 6.57 4.60
CA SER A 16 2.98 5.93 4.58
C SER A 16 2.97 4.40 4.77
N GLY A 17 1.85 3.78 5.12
CA GLY A 17 1.75 2.32 5.29
C GLY A 17 1.26 1.57 4.05
N ASP A 18 0.11 1.97 3.48
CA ASP A 18 -0.60 1.16 2.50
C ASP A 18 -0.02 1.23 1.08
N ALA A 19 0.50 2.38 0.67
CA ALA A 19 1.12 2.52 -0.64
C ALA A 19 2.45 1.74 -0.73
N ILE A 20 3.24 1.79 0.35
CA ILE A 20 4.50 1.03 0.46
C ILE A 20 4.20 -0.47 0.59
N ARG A 21 3.23 -0.84 1.44
CA ARG A 21 2.78 -2.23 1.59
C ARG A 21 2.26 -2.83 0.28
N LYS A 22 1.44 -2.10 -0.48
CA LYS A 22 0.98 -2.53 -1.81
C LYS A 22 2.13 -2.71 -2.79
N LYS A 23 3.10 -1.80 -2.79
CA LYS A 23 4.29 -1.93 -3.64
C LYS A 23 5.11 -3.17 -3.27
N GLU A 24 5.32 -3.44 -2.00
CA GLU A 24 6.02 -4.64 -1.52
C GLU A 24 5.24 -5.94 -1.80
N GLU A 25 3.92 -5.96 -1.61
CA GLU A 25 3.07 -7.09 -1.97
C GLU A 25 3.14 -7.39 -3.47
N THR A 26 3.06 -6.36 -4.30
CA THR A 26 3.17 -6.50 -5.77
C THR A 26 4.54 -7.05 -6.16
N HIS A 27 5.61 -6.62 -5.49
CA HIS A 27 6.96 -7.11 -5.74
C HIS A 27 7.12 -8.57 -5.33
N ARG A 28 6.63 -8.96 -4.14
CA ARG A 28 6.64 -10.35 -3.69
C ARG A 28 5.80 -11.27 -4.57
N MET A 29 4.63 -10.80 -5.02
CA MET A 29 3.80 -11.55 -5.97
C MET A 29 4.49 -11.72 -7.32
N ALA A 30 5.19 -10.69 -7.82
CA ALA A 30 5.93 -10.78 -9.06
C ALA A 30 7.11 -11.76 -8.97
N GLU A 31 7.82 -11.80 -7.84
CA GLU A 31 8.88 -12.79 -7.59
C GLU A 31 8.32 -14.22 -7.50
N ALA A 32 7.19 -14.41 -6.81
CA ALA A 32 6.52 -15.71 -6.71
C ALA A 32 6.03 -16.21 -8.08
N ASN A 33 5.54 -15.31 -8.94
CA ASN A 33 5.05 -15.64 -10.27
C ASN A 33 6.14 -15.67 -11.34
N LYS A 34 7.41 -15.41 -10.98
CA LYS A 34 8.54 -15.47 -11.92
C LYS A 34 8.70 -16.85 -12.55
N ALA A 35 8.35 -17.92 -11.83
CA ALA A 35 8.34 -19.29 -12.32
C ALA A 35 7.25 -19.55 -13.38
N PHE A 36 6.19 -18.74 -13.41
CA PHE A 36 5.09 -18.81 -14.39
C PHE A 36 5.26 -17.83 -15.57
N ALA A 37 6.30 -17.00 -15.58
CA ALA A 37 6.52 -16.01 -16.64
C ALA A 37 6.87 -16.61 -18.02
N HIS A 38 7.12 -17.92 -18.06
CA HIS A 38 7.43 -18.67 -19.28
C HIS A 38 6.24 -19.48 -19.83
N PHE A 39 5.06 -19.38 -19.20
CA PHE A 39 3.78 -19.77 -19.81
C PHE A 39 3.16 -18.58 -20.54
#